data_AF-A0A1C5LYU2-F1
#
_entry.id   AF-A0A1C5LYU2-F1
#
_cell.length_a   1.000
_cell.length_b   1.000
_cell.length_c   1.000
_cell.angle_alpha   90.00
_cell.angle_beta   90.00
_cell.angle_gamma   90.00
#
_symmetry.space_group_name_H-M   'P 1'
#
loop_
_entity.id
_entity.type
_entity.pdbx_description
1 polymer ?
#
loop_
_entity_poly.entity_id
_entity_poly.type
_entity_poly.pdbx_seq_one_letter_code
_entity_poly.pdbx_strand_id
1 'polypeptide(L)' 'MDSNIERWYSMKEICEYLGVSRDTVLAWIDKREMPATKIGRLWKFKISEVDAWMKSGVAAEK' A
#
# COMPACT_ATOMS: atom_id res chain seq x y z
N MET A 1 6.10 23.98 5.78
CA MET A 1 5.86 23.49 4.42
C MET A 1 6.13 22.01 4.42
N ASP A 2 5.08 21.23 4.48
CA ASP A 2 5.09 19.78 4.57
C ASP A 2 5.67 19.22 3.27
N SER A 3 6.94 18.84 3.36
CA SER A 3 7.67 18.20 2.28
C SER A 3 6.94 16.92 1.89
N ASN A 4 6.13 17.00 0.83
CA ASN A 4 5.47 15.91 0.11
C ASN A 4 6.53 15.04 -0.59
N ILE A 5 7.51 14.55 0.16
CA ILE A 5 8.46 13.55 -0.32
C ILE A 5 7.72 12.24 -0.17
N GLU A 6 7.04 11.82 -1.24
CA GLU A 6 6.50 10.47 -1.35
C GLU A 6 7.65 9.48 -1.31
N ARG A 7 8.06 9.09 -0.10
CA ARG A 7 9.05 8.05 0.11
C ARG A 7 8.41 6.70 -0.17
N TRP A 8 9.23 5.78 -0.64
CA TRP A 8 8.82 4.40 -0.85
C TRP A 8 8.72 3.67 0.48
N TYR A 9 7.49 3.42 0.92
CA TYR A 9 7.19 2.72 2.15
C TYR A 9 7.46 1.23 1.98
N SER A 10 8.00 0.62 3.03
CA SER A 10 8.23 -0.83 3.07
C SER A 10 6.95 -1.53 3.54
N MET A 11 6.86 -2.84 3.32
CA MET A 11 5.71 -3.64 3.77
C MET A 11 5.37 -3.47 5.26
N LYS A 12 6.36 -3.22 6.13
CA LYS A 12 6.10 -2.98 7.55
C LYS A 12 5.42 -1.63 7.78
N GLU A 13 5.89 -0.58 7.12
CA GLU A 13 5.37 0.77 7.32
C GLU A 13 3.96 0.93 6.75
N ILE A 14 3.65 0.29 5.60
CA ILE A 14 2.30 0.29 5.03
C ILE A 14 1.32 -0.49 5.94
N CYS A 15 1.79 -1.57 6.56
CA CYS A 15 1.08 -2.33 7.60
C CYS A 15 0.67 -1.42 8.76
N GLU A 16 1.66 -0.69 9.31
CA GLU A 16 1.46 0.23 10.44
C GLU A 16 0.58 1.43 10.06
N TYR A 17 0.74 1.95 8.83
CA TYR A 17 -0.05 3.06 8.32
C TYR A 17 -1.54 2.70 8.15
N LEU A 18 -1.81 1.52 7.58
CA LEU A 18 -3.16 1.04 7.30
C LEU A 18 -3.81 0.37 8.52
N GLY A 19 -3.02 -0.03 9.52
CA GLY A 19 -3.50 -0.81 10.67
C GLY A 19 -3.91 -2.25 10.32
N VAL A 20 -3.38 -2.82 9.24
CA VAL A 20 -3.69 -4.19 8.79
C VAL A 20 -2.49 -5.11 8.96
N SER A 21 -2.69 -6.43 8.84
CA SER A 21 -1.61 -7.43 8.90
C SER A 21 -0.90 -7.58 7.55
N ARG A 22 0.34 -8.10 7.57
CA ARG A 22 1.13 -8.35 6.33
C ARG A 22 0.40 -9.29 5.37
N ASP A 23 -0.28 -10.29 5.91
CA ASP A 23 -1.12 -11.22 5.15
C ASP A 23 -2.26 -10.52 4.42
N THR A 24 -2.86 -9.49 5.04
CA THR A 24 -3.89 -8.67 4.41
C THR A 24 -3.31 -7.87 3.24
N VAL A 25 -2.13 -7.25 3.43
CA VAL A 25 -1.45 -6.51 2.36
C VAL A 25 -1.07 -7.44 1.22
N LEU A 26 -0.54 -8.64 1.50
CA LEU A 26 -0.25 -9.66 0.49
C LEU A 26 -1.52 -10.08 -0.27
N ALA A 27 -2.61 -10.32 0.45
CA ALA A 27 -3.90 -10.64 -0.16
C ALA A 27 -4.43 -9.49 -1.02
N TRP A 28 -4.18 -8.23 -0.68
CA TRP A 28 -4.57 -7.09 -1.51
C TRP A 28 -3.70 -6.93 -2.75
N ILE A 29 -2.40 -7.23 -2.67
CA ILE A 29 -1.53 -7.24 -3.85
C ILE A 29 -1.97 -8.33 -4.83
N ASP A 30 -2.29 -9.52 -4.33
CA ASP A 30 -2.67 -10.67 -5.15
C ASP A 30 -4.11 -10.61 -5.66
N LYS A 31 -5.08 -10.31 -4.78
CA LYS A 31 -6.52 -10.36 -5.11
C LYS A 31 -7.11 -9.03 -5.57
N ARG A 32 -6.50 -7.91 -5.18
CA ARG A 32 -7.06 -6.57 -5.40
C ARG A 32 -6.11 -5.64 -6.16
N GLU A 33 -5.04 -6.21 -6.70
CA GLU A 33 -4.03 -5.53 -7.51
C GLU A 33 -3.56 -4.22 -6.86
N MET A 34 -3.33 -4.26 -5.55
CA MET A 34 -2.89 -3.11 -4.76
C MET A 34 -1.61 -2.52 -5.38
N PRO A 35 -1.51 -1.17 -5.51
CA PRO A 35 -0.35 -0.52 -6.12
C PRO A 35 0.90 -0.73 -5.25
N ALA A 36 1.68 -1.74 -5.64
CA ALA A 36 2.92 -2.15 -5.00
C ALA A 36 3.98 -2.33 -6.07
N THR A 37 5.12 -1.68 -5.89
CA THR A 37 6.27 -1.82 -6.79
C THR A 37 7.25 -2.82 -6.20
N LYS A 38 7.57 -3.86 -6.96
CA LYS A 38 8.59 -4.84 -6.57
C LYS A 38 9.98 -4.31 -6.94
N ILE A 39 10.76 -3.91 -5.94
CA ILE A 39 12.15 -3.48 -6.11
C ILE A 39 13.06 -4.60 -5.59
N GLY A 40 13.56 -5.41 -6.52
CA GLY A 40 14.34 -6.61 -6.22
C GLY A 40 13.51 -7.67 -5.49
N ARG A 41 13.84 -7.92 -4.21
CA ARG A 41 13.13 -8.87 -3.34
C ARG A 41 12.15 -8.20 -2.38
N LEU A 42 12.09 -6.87 -2.36
CA LEU A 42 11.25 -6.11 -1.44
C LEU A 42 10.10 -5.45 -2.19
N TRP A 43 8.92 -5.46 -1.55
CA TRP A 43 7.79 -4.65 -1.98
C TRP A 43 7.92 -3.24 -1.42
N LYS A 44 7.72 -2.27 -2.31
CA LYS A 44 7.72 -0.85 -2.02
C LYS A 44 6.38 -0.25 -2.42
N PHE A 45 5.83 0.56 -1.53
CA PHE A 45 4.49 1.13 -1.66
C PHE A 45 4.59 2.66 -1.69
N LYS A 46 3.78 3.30 -2.51
CA LYS A 46 3.56 4.74 -2.43
C LYS A 46 2.24 5.02 -1.75
N ILE A 47 2.26 5.84 -0.71
CA ILE A 47 1.05 6.17 0.04
C ILE A 47 0.04 6.91 -0.84
N SER A 48 0.47 7.78 -1.76
CA SER A 48 -0.49 8.47 -2.65
C SER A 48 -1.23 7.49 -3.56
N GLU A 49 -0.53 6.50 -4.12
CA GLU A 49 -1.18 5.46 -4.94
C GLU A 49 -2.08 4.57 -4.11
N VAL A 50 -1.63 4.15 -2.92
CA VAL A 50 -2.44 3.33 -2.00
C VAL A 50 -3.66 4.10 -1.50
N ASP A 51 -3.55 5.39 -1.19
CA ASP A 51 -4.66 6.25 -0.77
C ASP A 51 -5.65 6.48 -1.91
N ALA A 52 -5.16 6.72 -3.13
CA ALA A 52 -6.00 6.81 -4.31
C ALA A 52 -6.74 5.48 -4.59
N TRP A 53 -6.06 4.35 -4.46
CA TRP A 53 -6.65 3.02 -4.60
C TRP A 53 -7.69 2.72 -3.51
N MET A 54 -7.40 3.09 -2.25
CA MET A 54 -8.34 3.02 -1.13
C MET A 54 -9.60 3.85 -1.42
N LYS A 55 -9.42 5.10 -1.88
CA LYS A 55 -10.53 5.99 -2.27
C LYS A 55 -11.32 5.50 -3.47
N SER A 56 -10.69 4.73 -4.36
CA SER A 56 -11.36 4.12 -5.51
C SER A 56 -12.36 3.03 -5.11
N GLY A 57 -12.52 2.73 -3.81
CA GLY A 57 -13.51 1.78 -3.31
C GLY A 57 -13.13 0.31 -3.51
N VAL A 58 -11.96 0.04 -4.09
CA VAL A 58 -11.45 -1.33 -4.29
C VAL A 58 -11.07 -1.97 -2.95
N ALA A 59 -10.77 -1.17 -1.92
CA ALA A 59 -10.51 -1.62 -0.54
C ALA A 59 -11.79 -1.95 0.27
N ALA A 60 -12.95 -1.41 -0.13
CA ALA A 60 -14.22 -1.70 0.52
C ALA A 60 -14.91 -2.88 -0.19
N GLU A 61 -14.73 -4.10 0.34
CA GLU A 61 -15.69 -5.17 0.04
C GLU A 61 -17.05 -4.74 0.62
N LYS A 62 -18.11 -4.90 -0.18
CA LYS A 62 -19.52 -4.71 0.23
C LYS A 62 -19.92 -5.76 1.26
#